data_AF-A0AAD1UKT2-F1
#
_entry.id   AF-A0AAD1UKT2-F1
#
_cell.length_a   1.000
_cell.length_b   1.000
_cell.length_c   1.000
_cell.angle_alpha   90.00
_cell.angle_beta   90.00
_cell.angle_gamma   90.00
#
_symmetry.space_group_name_H-M   'P 1'
#
loop_
_entity.id
_entity.type
_entity.pdbx_description
1 polymer ?
#
loop_
_entity_poly.entity_id
_entity_poly.type
_entity_poly.pdbx_seq_one_letter_code
_entity_poly.pdbx_strand_id
1 'polypeptide(L)'
;MASLTNSTFSKGMSDIYMSETFRLQKETDAFTKKLEHEKRQLMIVEDQIKQAMIEIEEKKSKINEIKPSREELRKRNATINNMQKSIRNEELRLNETNAKNQDLKGEIDVHRKEIISTSKQLKRYNKKIKKTIRKAKDTNSDYVKDRKKAEETHDQILALKAKHEEEKARFEKEIRNLQERLNDKDHSEEAKETQVNEPDDTDKNTKFSNPIGILKMRLNKIIATNKEKKKLIDQYIRNVKLIEDAFEKIKNTTGISSIDEIVTTFIKAEEQNYSLLNYVNRLGQETDQLEETNKKIKQDIEVFKKNQQLGEIEKGEYIDGMKNEITEMKENITKANQEKDQFKSELKTIQSFVEKIVSLFKKSKFILAVANKMSYEDGTTFNDTNVIQYLAELEEYISSLITYAAFKKEEPFAAISAIPFEKLNKKDFDKSKLNVDAPANTQFEGNQEGESREDEGGIVNSKELFSKFLYLVNNNKISFVSRSTVKQQQV
;
A
#
# COMPACT_ATOMS: atom_id res chain seq x y z
N MET A 1 47.09 -49.87 -65.72
CA MET A 1 48.20 -50.83 -65.98
C MET A 1 47.57 -52.22 -65.94
N ALA A 2 47.10 -52.68 -67.09
CA ALA A 2 47.71 -53.77 -67.88
C ALA A 2 47.37 -55.15 -67.26
N SER A 3 46.79 -56.13 -67.94
CA SER A 3 46.62 -56.41 -69.36
C SER A 3 45.50 -57.45 -69.47
N LEU A 4 44.50 -57.21 -70.32
CA LEU A 4 43.57 -58.24 -70.80
C LEU A 4 43.76 -58.31 -72.31
N THR A 5 44.55 -59.29 -72.76
CA THR A 5 44.74 -59.61 -74.18
C THR A 5 44.51 -61.09 -74.42
N ASN A 6 43.49 -61.33 -75.23
CA ASN A 6 43.13 -62.50 -76.03
C ASN A 6 44.25 -63.49 -76.42
N SER A 7 43.90 -64.79 -76.43
CA SER A 7 44.23 -65.74 -77.51
C SER A 7 43.41 -67.04 -77.33
N THR A 8 42.34 -67.24 -78.11
CA THR A 8 42.25 -68.17 -79.27
C THR A 8 42.30 -69.68 -78.95
N PHE A 9 41.12 -70.29 -79.04
CA PHE A 9 40.76 -71.53 -79.73
C PHE A 9 41.91 -72.37 -80.35
N SER A 10 42.09 -73.62 -79.90
CA SER A 10 42.32 -74.79 -80.79
C SER A 10 42.37 -76.10 -79.99
N LYS A 11 41.31 -76.90 -80.14
CA LYS A 11 41.32 -78.34 -80.47
C LYS A 11 42.35 -79.24 -79.79
N GLY A 12 41.83 -80.25 -79.10
CA GLY A 12 42.32 -81.62 -79.27
C GLY A 12 42.63 -82.35 -77.98
N MET A 13 41.71 -83.25 -77.61
CA MET A 13 42.08 -84.62 -77.23
C MET A 13 43.27 -84.78 -76.28
N SER A 14 43.07 -84.55 -74.98
CA SER A 14 43.87 -85.22 -73.93
C SER A 14 43.27 -85.12 -72.52
N ASP A 15 41.94 -85.08 -72.34
CA ASP A 15 41.31 -85.02 -71.00
C ASP A 15 40.51 -86.28 -70.65
N ILE A 16 40.84 -87.42 -71.26
CA ILE A 16 40.16 -88.70 -71.02
C ILE A 16 40.87 -89.56 -69.95
N TYR A 17 42.00 -89.12 -69.39
CA TYR A 17 42.62 -89.79 -68.25
C TYR A 17 43.23 -88.82 -67.24
N MET A 18 42.43 -87.84 -66.77
CA MET A 18 42.61 -87.38 -65.40
C MET A 18 41.77 -88.33 -64.55
N SER A 19 42.42 -89.31 -63.91
CA SER A 19 41.73 -90.21 -62.98
C SER A 19 40.90 -89.38 -62.00
N GLU A 20 39.68 -89.82 -61.66
CA GLU A 20 38.80 -89.13 -60.69
C GLU A 20 39.55 -88.76 -59.40
N THR A 21 40.55 -89.57 -59.05
CA THR A 21 41.53 -89.32 -57.99
C THR A 21 42.28 -87.99 -58.13
N PHE A 22 42.71 -87.58 -59.32
CA PHE A 22 43.43 -86.33 -59.55
C PHE A 22 42.51 -85.10 -59.50
N ARG A 23 41.24 -85.23 -59.95
CA ARG A 23 40.25 -84.15 -59.80
C ARG A 23 39.89 -83.95 -58.33
N LEU A 24 39.63 -85.04 -57.61
CA LEU A 24 39.42 -85.04 -56.16
C LEU A 24 40.63 -84.48 -55.41
N GLN A 25 41.86 -84.81 -55.84
CA GLN A 25 43.07 -84.26 -55.26
C GLN A 25 43.18 -82.74 -55.47
N LYS A 26 42.89 -82.24 -56.67
CA LYS A 26 42.87 -80.79 -56.96
C LYS A 26 41.76 -80.05 -56.20
N GLU A 27 40.58 -80.66 -56.05
CA GLU A 27 39.49 -80.14 -55.21
C GLU A 27 39.90 -80.13 -53.73
N THR A 28 40.52 -81.21 -53.24
CA THR A 28 41.04 -81.31 -51.87
C THR A 28 42.07 -80.23 -51.61
N ASP A 29 43.06 -80.04 -52.49
CA ASP A 29 44.09 -78.99 -52.36
C ASP A 29 43.48 -77.58 -52.41
N ALA A 30 42.42 -77.37 -53.20
CA ALA A 30 41.71 -76.09 -53.25
C ALA A 30 40.93 -75.83 -51.95
N PHE A 31 40.28 -76.84 -51.38
CA PHE A 31 39.62 -76.76 -50.07
C PHE A 31 40.63 -76.56 -48.94
N THR A 32 41.78 -77.24 -48.98
CA THR A 32 42.87 -77.04 -48.01
C THR A 32 43.39 -75.61 -48.06
N LYS A 33 43.62 -75.04 -49.25
CA LYS A 33 44.03 -73.63 -49.39
C LYS A 33 42.98 -72.64 -48.89
N LYS A 34 41.69 -72.89 -49.16
CA LYS A 34 40.59 -72.06 -48.63
C LYS A 34 40.51 -72.16 -47.10
N LEU A 35 40.63 -73.36 -46.56
CA LEU A 35 40.64 -73.62 -45.11
C LEU A 35 41.85 -72.96 -44.43
N GLU A 36 43.03 -72.98 -45.06
CA GLU A 36 44.19 -72.23 -44.57
C GLU A 36 44.03 -70.71 -44.67
N HIS A 37 43.33 -70.22 -45.71
CA HIS A 37 43.01 -68.79 -45.81
C HIS A 37 42.01 -68.38 -44.72
N GLU A 38 40.95 -69.15 -44.51
CA GLU A 38 39.96 -68.92 -43.44
C GLU A 38 40.60 -69.01 -42.06
N LYS A 39 41.49 -69.97 -41.80
CA LYS A 39 42.25 -70.04 -40.54
C LYS A 39 43.10 -68.79 -40.29
N ARG A 40 43.73 -68.25 -41.34
CA ARG A 40 44.50 -66.99 -41.24
C ARG A 40 43.61 -65.79 -40.99
N GLN A 41 42.47 -65.70 -41.69
CA GLN A 41 41.48 -64.64 -41.45
C GLN A 41 40.93 -64.72 -40.03
N LEU A 42 40.61 -65.91 -39.55
CA LEU A 42 40.12 -66.15 -38.21
C LEU A 42 41.16 -65.74 -37.15
N MET A 43 42.44 -66.06 -37.36
CA MET A 43 43.52 -65.61 -36.47
C MET A 43 43.64 -64.08 -36.43
N ILE A 44 43.52 -63.39 -37.57
CA ILE A 44 43.57 -61.91 -37.63
C ILE A 44 42.37 -61.30 -36.89
N VAL A 45 41.17 -61.85 -37.10
CA VAL A 45 39.95 -61.37 -36.43
C VAL A 45 40.01 -61.64 -34.93
N GLU A 46 40.52 -62.79 -34.49
CA GLU A 46 40.73 -63.09 -33.07
C GLU A 46 41.72 -62.11 -32.41
N ASP A 47 42.81 -61.74 -33.09
CA ASP A 47 43.75 -60.76 -32.59
C ASP A 47 43.16 -59.34 -32.56
N GLN A 48 42.34 -58.97 -33.56
CA GLN A 48 41.59 -57.71 -33.53
C GLN A 48 40.57 -57.66 -32.38
N ILE A 49 39.88 -58.78 -32.10
CA ILE A 49 38.95 -58.89 -30.96
C ILE A 49 39.72 -58.73 -29.64
N LYS A 50 40.88 -59.39 -29.49
CA LYS A 50 41.71 -59.26 -28.28
C LYS A 50 42.18 -57.82 -28.08
N GLN A 51 42.65 -57.15 -29.15
CA GLN A 51 43.05 -55.75 -29.08
C GLN A 51 41.88 -54.85 -28.69
N ALA A 52 40.70 -55.03 -29.29
CA ALA A 52 39.49 -54.29 -28.93
C ALA A 52 39.05 -54.54 -27.47
N MET A 53 39.19 -55.76 -26.97
CA MET A 53 38.91 -56.08 -25.56
C MET A 53 39.86 -55.36 -24.60
N ILE A 54 41.16 -55.33 -24.91
CA ILE A 54 42.15 -54.59 -24.12
C ILE A 54 41.82 -53.09 -24.12
N GLU A 55 41.50 -52.50 -25.28
CA GLU A 55 41.10 -51.09 -25.34
C GLU A 55 39.83 -50.79 -24.54
N ILE A 56 38.85 -51.69 -24.55
CA ILE A 56 37.62 -51.56 -23.77
C ILE A 56 37.94 -51.62 -22.26
N GLU A 57 38.81 -52.54 -21.84
CA GLU A 57 39.26 -52.67 -20.45
C GLU A 57 39.97 -51.39 -19.97
N GLU A 58 40.88 -50.87 -20.79
CA GLU A 58 41.60 -49.62 -20.50
C GLU A 58 40.64 -48.42 -20.42
N LYS A 59 39.67 -48.32 -21.34
CA LYS A 59 38.64 -47.26 -21.31
C LYS A 59 37.76 -47.40 -20.07
N LYS A 60 37.40 -48.63 -19.67
CA LYS A 60 36.64 -48.87 -18.42
C LYS A 60 37.43 -48.49 -17.18
N SER A 61 38.73 -48.78 -17.11
CA SER A 61 39.59 -48.37 -15.99
C SER A 61 39.65 -46.84 -15.89
N LYS A 62 39.92 -46.16 -17.01
CA LYS A 62 39.93 -44.68 -17.07
C LYS A 62 38.59 -44.08 -16.65
N ILE A 63 37.46 -44.66 -17.07
CA ILE A 63 36.13 -44.20 -16.66
C ILE A 63 35.89 -44.40 -15.16
N ASN A 64 36.36 -45.50 -14.58
CA ASN A 64 36.22 -45.76 -13.15
C ASN A 64 37.11 -44.86 -12.29
N GLU A 65 38.30 -44.49 -12.76
CA GLU A 65 39.17 -43.51 -12.11
C GLU A 65 38.60 -42.09 -12.15
N ILE A 66 37.89 -41.73 -13.22
CA ILE A 66 37.28 -40.40 -13.39
C ILE A 66 35.94 -40.28 -12.63
N LYS A 67 35.26 -41.40 -12.35
CA LYS A 67 33.96 -41.38 -11.67
C LYS A 67 34.14 -40.90 -10.23
N PRO A 68 33.58 -39.74 -9.86
CA PRO A 68 33.66 -39.26 -8.49
C PRO A 68 32.97 -40.26 -7.56
N SER A 69 33.58 -40.49 -6.40
CA SER A 69 33.02 -41.43 -5.43
C SER A 69 31.63 -40.95 -5.00
N ARG A 70 30.73 -41.89 -4.69
CA ARG A 70 29.37 -41.58 -4.20
C ARG A 70 29.42 -40.66 -2.96
N GLU A 71 30.47 -40.74 -2.17
CA GLU A 71 30.70 -39.88 -1.01
C GLU A 71 31.10 -38.44 -1.40
N GLU A 72 31.93 -38.28 -2.43
CA GLU A 72 32.32 -36.96 -2.97
C GLU A 72 31.13 -36.25 -3.59
N LEU A 73 30.27 -36.98 -4.34
CA LEU A 73 29.01 -36.46 -4.85
C LEU A 73 28.08 -36.01 -3.72
N ARG A 74 27.99 -36.78 -2.63
CA ARG A 74 27.21 -36.39 -1.45
C ARG A 74 27.76 -35.13 -0.78
N LYS A 75 29.09 -35.03 -0.58
CA LYS A 75 29.74 -33.84 -0.03
C LYS A 75 29.52 -32.62 -0.92
N ARG A 76 29.68 -32.77 -2.24
CA ARG A 76 29.43 -31.72 -3.24
C ARG A 76 27.97 -31.25 -3.21
N ASN A 77 27.02 -32.18 -3.14
CA ASN A 77 25.60 -31.84 -3.03
C ASN A 77 25.26 -31.15 -1.70
N ALA A 78 25.87 -31.56 -0.60
CA ALA A 78 25.70 -30.88 0.69
C ALA A 78 26.25 -29.44 0.64
N THR A 79 27.43 -29.23 0.03
CA THR A 79 27.96 -27.87 -0.17
C THR A 79 27.07 -27.04 -1.08
N ILE A 80 26.55 -27.61 -2.18
CA ILE A 80 25.61 -26.92 -3.07
C ILE A 80 24.35 -26.50 -2.30
N ASN A 81 23.76 -27.41 -1.52
CA ASN A 81 22.58 -27.11 -0.72
C ASN A 81 22.84 -26.02 0.32
N ASN A 82 24.02 -26.01 0.94
CA ASN A 82 24.41 -24.96 1.88
C ASN A 82 24.60 -23.61 1.18
N MET A 83 25.25 -23.59 0.01
CA MET A 83 25.40 -22.38 -0.79
C MET A 83 24.03 -21.86 -1.28
N GLN A 84 23.13 -22.74 -1.70
CA GLN A 84 21.75 -22.39 -2.07
C GLN A 84 20.97 -21.78 -0.90
N LYS A 85 21.11 -22.34 0.31
CA LYS A 85 20.51 -21.74 1.52
C LYS A 85 21.10 -20.35 1.80
N SER A 86 22.42 -20.19 1.66
CA SER A 86 23.08 -18.89 1.83
C SER A 86 22.58 -17.87 0.81
N ILE A 87 22.42 -18.27 -0.46
CA ILE A 87 21.90 -17.40 -1.52
C ILE A 87 20.47 -16.97 -1.19
N ARG A 88 19.59 -17.90 -0.81
CA ARG A 88 18.20 -17.55 -0.43
C ARG A 88 18.15 -16.60 0.75
N ASN A 89 19.02 -16.78 1.75
CA ASN A 89 19.10 -15.86 2.89
C ASN A 89 19.54 -14.46 2.47
N GLU A 90 20.51 -14.36 1.56
CA GLU A 90 20.93 -13.06 1.01
C GLU A 90 19.86 -12.42 0.11
N GLU A 91 19.09 -13.22 -0.65
CA GLU A 91 17.92 -12.74 -1.41
C GLU A 91 16.84 -12.17 -0.48
N LEU A 92 16.56 -12.85 0.65
CA LEU A 92 15.64 -12.35 1.67
C LEU A 92 16.12 -11.03 2.25
N ARG A 93 17.40 -10.93 2.62
CA ARG A 93 18.01 -9.67 3.11
C ARG A 93 17.95 -8.54 2.09
N LEU A 94 18.17 -8.85 0.81
CA LEU A 94 18.05 -7.88 -0.27
C LEU A 94 16.60 -7.38 -0.39
N ASN A 95 15.63 -8.29 -0.32
CA ASN A 95 14.21 -7.94 -0.38
C ASN A 95 13.78 -7.09 0.83
N GLU A 96 14.22 -7.45 2.05
CA GLU A 96 14.00 -6.64 3.25
C GLU A 96 14.61 -5.25 3.13
N THR A 97 15.83 -5.16 2.60
CA THR A 97 16.52 -3.87 2.39
C THR A 97 15.82 -3.04 1.31
N ASN A 98 15.30 -3.69 0.26
CA ASN A 98 14.51 -3.02 -0.78
C ASN A 98 13.17 -2.50 -0.24
N ALA A 99 12.48 -3.28 0.60
CA ALA A 99 11.26 -2.84 1.28
C ALA A 99 11.55 -1.60 2.15
N LYS A 100 12.59 -1.66 3.00
CA LYS A 100 13.03 -0.50 3.81
C LYS A 100 13.38 0.71 2.95
N ASN A 101 14.04 0.51 1.80
CA ASN A 101 14.34 1.58 0.87
C ASN A 101 13.08 2.18 0.22
N GLN A 102 12.05 1.38 -0.03
CA GLN A 102 10.76 1.89 -0.50
C GLN A 102 10.04 2.70 0.58
N ASP A 103 10.04 2.22 1.82
CA ASP A 103 9.46 2.93 2.96
C ASP A 103 10.15 4.29 3.18
N LEU A 104 11.49 4.30 3.21
CA LEU A 104 12.29 5.52 3.32
C LEU A 104 12.05 6.49 2.16
N LYS A 105 11.86 5.98 0.93
CA LYS A 105 11.47 6.84 -0.21
C LYS A 105 10.09 7.47 0.02
N GLY A 106 9.14 6.70 0.54
CA GLY A 106 7.83 7.20 0.95
C GLY A 106 7.93 8.33 1.99
N GLU A 107 8.72 8.12 3.05
CA GLU A 107 8.98 9.13 4.08
C GLU A 107 9.62 10.40 3.50
N ILE A 108 10.63 10.25 2.64
CA ILE A 108 11.29 11.38 1.96
C ILE A 108 10.27 12.18 1.14
N ASP A 109 9.35 11.52 0.44
CA ASP A 109 8.34 12.21 -0.37
C ASP A 109 7.29 12.92 0.48
N VAL A 110 6.93 12.38 1.65
CA VAL A 110 6.11 13.08 2.65
C VAL A 110 6.84 14.34 3.14
N HIS A 111 8.08 14.22 3.57
CA HIS A 111 8.87 15.37 4.02
C HIS A 111 9.08 16.42 2.93
N ARG A 112 9.27 16.00 1.67
CA ARG A 112 9.33 16.94 0.53
C ARG A 112 8.03 17.73 0.37
N LYS A 113 6.87 17.07 0.48
CA LYS A 113 5.56 17.74 0.43
C LYS A 113 5.38 18.71 1.60
N GLU A 114 5.82 18.34 2.80
CA GLU A 114 5.80 19.21 3.98
C GLU A 114 6.69 20.44 3.80
N ILE A 115 7.93 20.28 3.30
CA ILE A 115 8.84 21.39 3.01
C ILE A 115 8.23 22.35 1.97
N ILE A 116 7.61 21.82 0.92
CA ILE A 116 6.94 22.65 -0.10
C ILE A 116 5.77 23.42 0.51
N SER A 117 4.94 22.75 1.34
CA SER A 117 3.80 23.36 2.02
C SER A 117 4.23 24.47 2.97
N THR A 118 5.19 24.18 3.86
CA THR A 118 5.74 25.13 4.83
C THR A 118 6.44 26.31 4.13
N SER A 119 7.23 26.06 3.09
CA SER A 119 7.84 27.11 2.26
C SER A 119 6.78 28.03 1.63
N LYS A 120 5.67 27.47 1.12
CA LYS A 120 4.55 28.25 0.57
C LYS A 120 3.86 29.07 1.66
N GLN A 121 3.67 28.52 2.85
CA GLN A 121 3.13 29.24 4.01
C GLN A 121 4.06 30.39 4.46
N LEU A 122 5.36 30.14 4.57
CA LEU A 122 6.37 31.15 4.89
C LEU A 122 6.38 32.29 3.86
N LYS A 123 6.28 31.99 2.56
CA LYS A 123 6.14 33.04 1.53
C LYS A 123 4.87 33.88 1.73
N ARG A 124 3.75 33.25 2.08
CA ARG A 124 2.48 33.96 2.40
C ARG A 124 2.62 34.83 3.64
N TYR A 125 3.21 34.32 4.72
CA TYR A 125 3.46 35.09 5.94
C TYR A 125 4.40 36.26 5.69
N ASN A 126 5.50 36.06 4.96
CA ASN A 126 6.41 37.13 4.57
C ASN A 126 5.70 38.22 3.75
N LYS A 127 4.79 37.85 2.84
CA LYS A 127 3.98 38.84 2.08
C LYS A 127 3.01 39.60 3.00
N LYS A 128 2.39 38.91 3.97
CA LYS A 128 1.53 39.55 4.98
C LYS A 128 2.33 40.52 5.86
N ILE A 129 3.46 40.07 6.41
CA ILE A 129 4.37 40.90 7.23
C ILE A 129 4.79 42.15 6.45
N LYS A 130 5.23 42.02 5.19
CA LYS A 130 5.58 43.18 4.36
C LYS A 130 4.41 44.15 4.17
N LYS A 131 3.19 43.65 3.99
CA LYS A 131 1.98 44.50 3.91
C LYS A 131 1.70 45.20 5.24
N THR A 132 1.80 44.49 6.36
CA THR A 132 1.59 45.06 7.70
C THR A 132 2.64 46.11 8.02
N ILE A 133 3.91 45.88 7.69
CA ILE A 133 4.98 46.87 7.84
C ILE A 133 4.67 48.14 7.03
N ARG A 134 4.19 48.01 5.78
CA ARG A 134 3.79 49.16 4.96
C ARG A 134 2.64 49.92 5.62
N LYS A 135 1.56 49.21 6.01
CA LYS A 135 0.43 49.82 6.71
C LYS A 135 0.87 50.56 7.98
N ALA A 136 1.72 49.95 8.79
CA ALA A 136 2.25 50.56 10.01
C ALA A 136 3.07 51.82 9.74
N LYS A 137 3.87 51.82 8.66
CA LYS A 137 4.60 53.02 8.20
C LYS A 137 3.65 54.12 7.73
N ASP A 138 2.65 53.77 6.95
CA ASP A 138 1.66 54.73 6.43
C ASP A 138 0.88 55.36 7.60
N THR A 139 0.37 54.54 8.53
CA THR A 139 -0.34 55.02 9.72
C THR A 139 0.55 55.87 10.63
N ASN A 140 1.84 55.53 10.76
CA ASN A 140 2.77 56.34 11.56
C ASN A 140 3.07 57.68 10.87
N SER A 141 3.20 57.69 9.54
CA SER A 141 3.31 58.92 8.76
C SER A 141 2.08 59.81 8.95
N ASP A 142 0.89 59.24 8.86
CA ASP A 142 -0.36 59.99 9.04
C ASP A 142 -0.50 60.51 10.47
N TYR A 143 -0.18 59.69 11.48
CA TYR A 143 -0.14 60.10 12.87
C TYR A 143 0.82 61.28 13.11
N VAL A 144 2.01 61.27 12.52
CA VAL A 144 2.96 62.40 12.63
C VAL A 144 2.40 63.67 11.99
N LYS A 145 1.75 63.56 10.83
CA LYS A 145 1.10 64.72 10.17
C LYS A 145 -0.04 65.28 11.01
N ASP A 146 -0.88 64.41 11.56
CA ASP A 146 -2.02 64.82 12.37
C ASP A 146 -1.55 65.42 13.70
N ARG A 147 -0.49 64.87 14.31
CA ARG A 147 0.16 65.47 15.48
C ARG A 147 0.66 66.88 15.17
N LYS A 148 1.32 67.09 14.03
CA LYS A 148 1.80 68.41 13.62
C LYS A 148 0.65 69.40 13.41
N LYS A 149 -0.44 68.99 12.76
CA LYS A 149 -1.64 69.83 12.62
C LYS A 149 -2.25 70.17 13.99
N ALA A 150 -2.27 69.22 14.92
CA ALA A 150 -2.77 69.45 16.27
C ALA A 150 -1.88 70.41 17.07
N GLU A 151 -0.55 70.34 16.90
CA GLU A 151 0.40 71.30 17.47
C GLU A 151 0.15 72.70 16.86
N GLU A 152 0.01 72.81 15.54
CA GLU A 152 -0.29 74.09 14.85
C GLU A 152 -1.63 74.69 15.31
N THR A 153 -2.68 73.88 15.46
CA THR A 153 -3.98 74.37 15.96
C THR A 153 -3.91 74.74 17.44
N HIS A 154 -3.13 74.01 18.25
CA HIS A 154 -2.89 74.35 19.64
C HIS A 154 -2.20 75.71 19.78
N ASP A 155 -1.16 75.96 18.99
CA ASP A 155 -0.45 77.23 18.95
C ASP A 155 -1.36 78.39 18.51
N GLN A 156 -2.24 78.16 17.51
CA GLN A 156 -3.25 79.13 17.09
C GLN A 156 -4.23 79.46 18.22
N ILE A 157 -4.70 78.45 18.96
CA ILE A 157 -5.60 78.64 20.11
C ILE A 157 -4.90 79.44 21.20
N LEU A 158 -3.63 79.15 21.48
CA LEU A 158 -2.84 79.89 22.48
C LEU A 158 -2.68 81.36 22.07
N ALA A 159 -2.37 81.63 20.80
CA ALA A 159 -2.26 82.98 20.27
C ALA A 159 -3.60 83.74 20.33
N LEU A 160 -4.72 83.08 20.00
CA LEU A 160 -6.06 83.67 20.12
C LEU A 160 -6.41 83.97 21.57
N LYS A 161 -6.09 83.08 22.51
CA LYS A 161 -6.30 83.32 23.95
C LYS A 161 -5.50 84.53 24.45
N ALA A 162 -4.23 84.66 24.07
CA ALA A 162 -3.41 85.81 24.43
C ALA A 162 -3.98 87.12 23.87
N LYS A 163 -4.44 87.12 22.61
CA LYS A 163 -5.11 88.28 22.01
C LYS A 163 -6.41 88.64 22.74
N HIS A 164 -7.25 87.66 23.04
CA HIS A 164 -8.48 87.90 23.79
C HIS A 164 -8.22 88.43 25.21
N GLU A 165 -7.16 87.96 25.87
CA GLU A 165 -6.76 88.48 27.18
C GLU A 165 -6.26 89.93 27.09
N GLU A 166 -5.48 90.27 26.07
CA GLU A 166 -5.06 91.65 25.81
C GLU A 166 -6.25 92.56 25.49
N GLU A 167 -7.16 92.13 24.60
CA GLU A 167 -8.38 92.85 24.27
C GLU A 167 -9.27 93.03 25.50
N LYS A 168 -9.45 91.99 26.31
CA LYS A 168 -10.20 92.06 27.57
C LYS A 168 -9.57 93.07 28.53
N ALA A 169 -8.24 93.07 28.69
CA ALA A 169 -7.55 94.04 29.52
C ALA A 169 -7.73 95.49 28.99
N ARG A 170 -7.71 95.68 27.67
CA ARG A 170 -8.00 96.98 27.03
C ARG A 170 -9.43 97.42 27.29
N PHE A 171 -10.41 96.54 27.10
CA PHE A 171 -11.82 96.80 27.39
C PHE A 171 -12.06 97.11 28.86
N GLU A 172 -11.46 96.37 29.79
CA GLU A 172 -11.57 96.64 31.24
C GLU A 172 -10.96 97.99 31.61
N LYS A 173 -9.89 98.42 30.93
CA LYS A 173 -9.31 99.75 31.12
C LYS A 173 -10.23 100.84 30.58
N GLU A 174 -10.82 100.63 29.41
CA GLU A 174 -11.77 101.57 28.81
C GLU A 174 -13.06 101.68 29.62
N ILE A 175 -13.59 100.56 30.13
CA ILE A 175 -14.72 100.52 31.06
C ILE A 175 -14.37 101.29 32.34
N ARG A 176 -13.19 101.08 32.92
CA ARG A 176 -12.75 101.86 34.10
C ARG A 176 -12.70 103.35 33.82
N ASN A 177 -12.12 103.75 32.69
CA ASN A 177 -12.06 105.16 32.28
C ASN A 177 -13.47 105.73 32.03
N LEU A 178 -14.40 104.95 31.48
CA LEU A 178 -15.80 105.35 31.28
C LEU A 178 -16.56 105.44 32.60
N GLN A 179 -16.31 104.53 33.55
CA GLN A 179 -16.85 104.58 34.91
C GLN A 179 -16.32 105.79 35.67
N GLU A 180 -15.04 106.12 35.52
CA GLU A 180 -14.43 107.33 36.11
C GLU A 180 -15.05 108.59 35.51
N ARG A 181 -15.21 108.65 34.18
CA ARG A 181 -15.93 109.75 33.52
C ARG A 181 -17.40 109.85 33.88
N LEU A 182 -18.08 108.73 34.10
CA LEU A 182 -19.46 108.72 34.59
C LEU A 182 -19.52 109.18 36.04
N ASN A 183 -18.58 108.78 36.89
CA ASN A 183 -18.49 109.25 38.27
C ASN A 183 -18.18 110.76 38.33
N ASP A 184 -17.33 111.27 37.43
CA ASP A 184 -17.05 112.71 37.27
C ASP A 184 -18.26 113.48 36.71
N LYS A 185 -19.08 112.84 35.86
CA LYS A 185 -20.31 113.44 35.29
C LYS A 185 -21.52 113.34 36.22
N ASP A 186 -21.65 112.29 37.01
CA ASP A 186 -22.66 112.15 38.07
C ASP A 186 -22.44 113.21 39.18
N HIS A 187 -21.22 113.75 39.31
CA HIS A 187 -20.93 114.93 40.13
C HIS A 187 -21.17 116.28 39.42
N SER A 188 -21.50 116.32 38.12
CA SER A 188 -21.53 117.55 37.33
C SER A 188 -22.83 117.83 36.57
N GLU A 189 -23.68 116.85 36.26
CA GLU A 189 -24.82 117.10 35.35
C GLU A 189 -26.07 116.29 35.74
N GLU A 190 -26.75 116.73 36.81
CA GLU A 190 -28.22 116.70 36.81
C GLU A 190 -28.71 117.55 35.62
N ALA A 191 -29.63 116.97 34.85
CA ALA A 191 -30.39 117.57 33.74
C ALA A 191 -29.71 117.64 32.37
N LYS A 192 -30.18 116.77 31.45
CA LYS A 192 -30.95 117.17 30.24
C LYS A 192 -31.38 115.96 29.41
N GLU A 193 -32.66 115.62 29.49
CA GLU A 193 -33.41 114.99 28.40
C GLU A 193 -33.51 115.98 27.23
N THR A 194 -33.30 115.57 25.98
CA THR A 194 -34.31 115.70 24.89
C THR A 194 -33.89 115.03 23.58
N GLN A 195 -34.79 114.15 23.11
CA GLN A 195 -35.35 113.97 21.76
C GLN A 195 -34.51 113.88 20.47
N VAL A 196 -34.72 112.74 19.79
CA VAL A 196 -35.34 112.54 18.45
C VAL A 196 -34.88 113.43 17.29
N ASN A 197 -34.48 112.81 16.18
CA ASN A 197 -35.09 113.04 14.85
C ASN A 197 -34.53 112.06 13.80
N GLU A 198 -35.43 111.27 13.22
CA GLU A 198 -35.34 110.81 11.82
C GLU A 198 -35.33 112.03 10.89
N PRO A 199 -34.79 111.88 9.68
CA PRO A 199 -35.41 112.53 8.53
C PRO A 199 -35.86 111.49 7.51
N ASP A 200 -37.14 111.68 7.22
CA ASP A 200 -37.93 111.34 6.06
C ASP A 200 -37.25 111.66 4.72
N ASP A 201 -37.98 111.33 3.67
CA ASP A 201 -38.24 112.17 2.52
C ASP A 201 -37.85 111.67 1.12
N THR A 202 -38.90 111.14 0.49
CA THR A 202 -39.54 111.63 -0.74
C THR A 202 -38.90 111.44 -2.12
N ASP A 203 -39.75 110.84 -2.96
CA ASP A 203 -40.15 111.26 -4.31
C ASP A 203 -39.09 111.57 -5.36
N LYS A 204 -39.29 110.96 -6.54
CA LYS A 204 -39.83 111.69 -7.71
C LYS A 204 -40.06 110.77 -8.91
N ASN A 205 -41.33 110.49 -9.14
CA ASN A 205 -42.07 110.77 -10.36
C ASN A 205 -41.27 111.18 -11.62
N THR A 206 -41.38 110.42 -12.74
CA THR A 206 -41.55 111.03 -14.09
C THR A 206 -42.07 110.04 -15.16
N LYS A 207 -43.22 110.44 -15.73
CA LYS A 207 -43.60 110.47 -17.17
C LYS A 207 -43.71 109.17 -17.99
N PHE A 208 -44.96 108.72 -18.06
CA PHE A 208 -45.77 108.49 -19.26
C PHE A 208 -45.11 107.86 -20.51
N SER A 209 -45.41 106.58 -20.72
CA SER A 209 -45.62 106.04 -22.07
C SER A 209 -46.59 104.85 -22.00
N ASN A 210 -47.79 105.06 -22.53
CA ASN A 210 -48.91 104.10 -22.71
C ASN A 210 -49.31 103.22 -21.50
N PRO A 211 -50.07 103.75 -20.51
CA PRO A 211 -50.18 103.13 -19.20
C PRO A 211 -51.12 101.91 -19.12
N ILE A 212 -52.22 101.82 -19.88
CA ILE A 212 -53.25 100.82 -19.57
C ILE A 212 -52.81 99.37 -19.86
N GLY A 213 -52.24 99.06 -21.02
CA GLY A 213 -52.01 97.67 -21.45
C GLY A 213 -50.87 96.97 -20.72
N ILE A 214 -49.72 97.65 -20.60
CA ILE A 214 -48.53 97.12 -19.93
C ILE A 214 -48.74 97.11 -18.41
N LEU A 215 -49.43 98.10 -17.84
CA LEU A 215 -49.83 98.04 -16.42
C LEU A 215 -50.82 96.92 -16.19
N LYS A 216 -51.81 96.67 -17.06
CA LYS A 216 -52.76 95.56 -16.87
C LYS A 216 -52.05 94.21 -16.96
N MET A 217 -51.04 94.05 -17.83
CA MET A 217 -50.24 92.83 -17.93
C MET A 217 -49.25 92.67 -16.76
N ARG A 218 -48.58 93.73 -16.32
CA ARG A 218 -47.76 93.73 -15.08
C ARG A 218 -48.61 93.52 -13.84
N LEU A 219 -49.78 94.16 -13.75
CA LEU A 219 -50.74 94.00 -12.66
C LEU A 219 -51.26 92.57 -12.63
N ASN A 220 -51.62 91.97 -13.77
CA ASN A 220 -52.01 90.56 -13.82
C ASN A 220 -50.86 89.62 -13.40
N LYS A 221 -49.61 89.93 -13.78
CA LYS A 221 -48.43 89.16 -13.34
C LYS A 221 -48.12 89.36 -11.85
N ILE A 222 -48.32 90.57 -11.33
CA ILE A 222 -48.21 90.90 -9.89
C ILE A 222 -49.33 90.24 -9.10
N ILE A 223 -50.55 90.21 -9.62
CA ILE A 223 -51.70 89.52 -9.02
C ILE A 223 -51.47 88.00 -9.04
N ALA A 224 -50.94 87.44 -10.12
CA ALA A 224 -50.61 86.01 -10.21
C ALA A 224 -49.52 85.63 -9.20
N THR A 225 -48.42 86.40 -9.14
CA THR A 225 -47.35 86.19 -8.16
C THR A 225 -47.83 86.44 -6.73
N ASN A 226 -48.71 87.40 -6.47
CA ASN A 226 -49.34 87.58 -5.15
C ASN A 226 -50.31 86.45 -4.80
N LYS A 227 -51.05 85.89 -5.77
CA LYS A 227 -51.90 84.72 -5.53
C LYS A 227 -51.07 83.48 -5.22
N GLU A 228 -49.93 83.28 -5.88
CA GLU A 228 -49.00 82.20 -5.56
C GLU A 228 -48.35 82.39 -4.19
N LYS A 229 -47.89 83.60 -3.87
CA LYS A 229 -47.39 83.93 -2.52
C LYS A 229 -48.47 83.71 -1.46
N LYS A 230 -49.70 84.12 -1.72
CA LYS A 230 -50.83 83.86 -0.83
C LYS A 230 -51.10 82.36 -0.66
N LYS A 231 -51.06 81.56 -1.74
CA LYS A 231 -51.20 80.10 -1.66
C LYS A 231 -50.08 79.45 -0.85
N LEU A 232 -48.83 79.90 -1.01
CA LEU A 232 -47.70 79.41 -0.21
C LEU A 232 -47.89 79.78 1.26
N ILE A 233 -48.25 81.02 1.56
CA ILE A 233 -48.56 81.47 2.92
C ILE A 233 -49.71 80.65 3.53
N ASP A 234 -50.80 80.44 2.79
CA ASP A 234 -51.94 79.62 3.22
C ASP A 234 -51.54 78.14 3.43
N GLN A 235 -50.58 77.63 2.66
CA GLN A 235 -50.01 76.29 2.88
C GLN A 235 -49.14 76.24 4.14
N TYR A 236 -48.29 77.24 4.38
CA TYR A 236 -47.52 77.35 5.62
C TYR A 236 -48.41 77.46 6.84
N ILE A 237 -49.46 78.29 6.79
CA ILE A 237 -50.42 78.45 7.89
C ILE A 237 -51.15 77.12 8.17
N ARG A 238 -51.54 76.36 7.13
CA ARG A 238 -52.15 75.03 7.33
C ARG A 238 -51.17 74.03 7.93
N ASN A 239 -49.91 74.04 7.50
CA ASN A 239 -48.89 73.16 8.08
C ASN A 239 -48.61 73.52 9.54
N VAL A 240 -48.55 74.81 9.88
CA VAL A 240 -48.40 75.27 11.28
C VAL A 240 -49.59 74.82 12.12
N LYS A 241 -50.82 74.97 11.63
CA LYS A 241 -52.02 74.48 12.34
C LYS A 241 -52.01 72.98 12.57
N LEU A 242 -51.62 72.20 11.56
CA LEU A 242 -51.47 70.74 11.73
C LEU A 242 -50.41 70.36 12.78
N ILE A 243 -49.33 71.14 12.84
CA ILE A 243 -48.28 70.97 13.85
C ILE A 243 -48.81 71.36 15.24
N GLU A 244 -49.54 72.48 15.36
CA GLU A 244 -50.19 72.91 16.60
C GLU A 244 -51.19 71.87 17.11
N ASP A 245 -52.07 71.36 16.23
CA ASP A 245 -53.05 70.30 16.57
C ASP A 245 -52.35 69.00 17.02
N ALA A 246 -51.22 68.65 16.39
CA ALA A 246 -50.43 67.49 16.78
C ALA A 246 -49.75 67.67 18.15
N PHE A 247 -49.19 68.86 18.42
CA PHE A 247 -48.62 69.18 19.74
C PHE A 247 -49.68 69.23 20.82
N GLU A 248 -50.87 69.75 20.53
CA GLU A 248 -51.99 69.77 21.48
C GLU A 248 -52.46 68.34 21.79
N LYS A 249 -52.51 67.45 20.79
CA LYS A 249 -52.81 66.03 21.00
C LYS A 249 -51.76 65.33 21.86
N ILE A 250 -50.48 65.62 21.64
CA ILE A 250 -49.37 65.09 22.45
C ILE A 250 -49.44 65.64 23.89
N LYS A 251 -49.72 66.93 24.07
CA LYS A 251 -49.92 67.56 25.38
C LYS A 251 -51.06 66.91 26.16
N ASN A 252 -52.18 66.62 25.49
CA ASN A 252 -53.35 65.99 26.10
C ASN A 252 -53.12 64.51 26.47
N THR A 253 -52.28 63.79 25.71
CA THR A 253 -51.99 62.37 25.98
C THR A 253 -50.84 62.14 26.95
N THR A 254 -49.81 62.99 26.90
CA THR A 254 -48.61 62.88 27.75
C THR A 254 -48.73 63.67 29.07
N GLY A 255 -49.65 64.65 29.14
CA GLY A 255 -49.81 65.54 30.29
C GLY A 255 -48.71 66.60 30.43
N ILE A 256 -47.74 66.63 29.52
CA ILE A 256 -46.61 67.57 29.53
C ILE A 256 -47.07 68.89 28.91
N SER A 257 -47.05 69.97 29.70
CA SER A 257 -47.60 71.27 29.27
C SER A 257 -46.58 72.18 28.59
N SER A 258 -45.29 71.89 28.73
CA SER A 258 -44.17 72.65 28.17
C SER A 258 -43.68 72.04 26.86
N ILE A 259 -43.62 72.85 25.80
CA ILE A 259 -43.16 72.42 24.47
C ILE A 259 -41.69 71.97 24.53
N ASP A 260 -40.85 72.66 25.30
CA ASP A 260 -39.42 72.34 25.44
C ASP A 260 -39.19 70.98 26.12
N GLU A 261 -40.07 70.60 27.06
CA GLU A 261 -40.03 69.29 27.72
C GLU A 261 -40.47 68.17 26.77
N ILE A 262 -41.47 68.40 25.92
CA ILE A 262 -41.89 67.46 24.87
C ILE A 262 -40.75 67.22 23.88
N VAL A 263 -40.07 68.28 23.42
CA VAL A 263 -38.94 68.16 22.48
C VAL A 263 -37.79 67.41 23.14
N THR A 264 -37.43 67.75 24.39
CA THR A 264 -36.33 67.08 25.11
C THR A 264 -36.62 65.61 25.38
N THR A 265 -37.87 65.26 25.74
CA THR A 265 -38.28 63.87 25.94
C THR A 265 -38.32 63.08 24.63
N PHE A 266 -38.74 63.71 23.53
CA PHE A 266 -38.68 63.10 22.20
C PHE A 266 -37.25 62.84 21.74
N ILE A 267 -36.33 63.80 21.91
CA ILE A 267 -34.90 63.61 21.59
C ILE A 267 -34.32 62.45 22.41
N LYS A 268 -34.59 62.40 23.72
CA LYS A 268 -34.13 61.28 24.57
C LYS A 268 -34.72 59.94 24.14
N ALA A 269 -36.00 59.90 23.78
CA ALA A 269 -36.64 58.69 23.26
C ALA A 269 -36.05 58.27 21.90
N GLU A 270 -35.72 59.23 21.04
CA GLU A 270 -35.07 58.98 19.75
C GLU A 270 -33.64 58.45 19.92
N GLU A 271 -32.84 59.05 20.82
CA GLU A 271 -31.50 58.56 21.17
C GLU A 271 -31.54 57.15 21.76
N GLN A 272 -32.53 56.86 22.62
CA GLN A 272 -32.76 55.52 23.16
C GLN A 272 -33.15 54.55 22.05
N ASN A 273 -34.02 54.94 21.12
CA ASN A 273 -34.44 54.11 20.00
C ASN A 273 -33.27 53.82 19.04
N TYR A 274 -32.42 54.81 18.78
CA TYR A 274 -31.19 54.64 18.00
C TYR A 274 -30.22 53.67 18.68
N SER A 275 -30.06 53.79 19.99
CA SER A 275 -29.24 52.86 20.79
C SER A 275 -29.81 51.44 20.76
N LEU A 276 -31.14 51.30 20.82
CA LEU A 276 -31.83 50.00 20.72
C LEU A 276 -31.61 49.38 19.34
N LEU A 277 -31.75 50.17 18.26
CA LEU A 277 -31.52 49.70 16.89
C LEU A 277 -30.09 49.19 16.70
N ASN A 278 -29.10 49.90 17.24
CA ASN A 278 -27.71 49.45 17.23
C ASN A 278 -27.50 48.16 18.03
N TYR A 279 -28.17 48.02 19.17
CA TYR A 279 -28.13 46.79 19.97
C TYR A 279 -28.76 45.61 19.24
N VAL A 280 -29.91 45.80 18.59
CA VAL A 280 -30.57 44.77 17.77
C VAL A 280 -29.68 44.37 16.59
N ASN A 281 -29.04 45.33 15.92
CA ASN A 281 -28.09 45.03 14.84
C ASN A 281 -26.89 44.22 15.34
N ARG A 282 -26.37 44.55 16.54
CA ARG A 282 -25.28 43.80 17.17
C ARG A 282 -25.72 42.37 17.55
N LEU A 283 -26.91 42.21 18.13
CA LEU A 283 -27.47 40.89 18.43
C LEU A 283 -27.72 40.06 17.17
N GLY A 284 -28.16 40.70 16.08
CA GLY A 284 -28.29 40.05 14.77
C GLY A 284 -26.95 39.49 14.30
N GLN A 285 -25.88 40.29 14.36
CA GLN A 285 -24.53 39.83 14.02
C GLN A 285 -24.03 38.70 14.94
N GLU A 286 -24.31 38.78 16.24
CA GLU A 286 -23.93 37.73 17.20
C GLU A 286 -24.71 36.44 16.94
N THR A 287 -25.99 36.55 16.57
CA THR A 287 -26.84 35.41 16.21
C THR A 287 -26.34 34.73 14.94
N ASP A 288 -25.97 35.51 13.91
CA ASP A 288 -25.39 34.97 12.67
C ASP A 288 -24.06 34.24 12.94
N GLN A 289 -23.21 34.81 13.82
CA GLN A 289 -21.96 34.17 14.25
C GLN A 289 -22.23 32.87 15.02
N LEU A 290 -23.19 32.87 15.93
CA LEU A 290 -23.59 31.68 16.70
C LEU A 290 -24.19 30.61 15.79
N GLU A 291 -24.98 30.97 14.78
CA GLU A 291 -25.47 30.01 13.79
C GLU A 291 -24.33 29.42 12.95
N GLU A 292 -23.36 30.23 12.52
CA GLU A 292 -22.21 29.75 11.76
C GLU A 292 -21.37 28.77 12.59
N THR A 293 -21.11 29.09 13.86
CA THR A 293 -20.38 28.20 14.77
C THR A 293 -21.16 26.92 15.06
N ASN A 294 -22.47 26.98 15.30
CA ASN A 294 -23.32 25.80 15.47
C ASN A 294 -23.31 24.92 14.22
N LYS A 295 -23.34 25.52 13.02
CA LYS A 295 -23.27 24.78 11.76
C LYS A 295 -21.93 24.06 11.61
N LYS A 296 -20.81 24.72 11.94
CA LYS A 296 -19.47 24.09 11.95
C LYS A 296 -19.40 22.93 12.94
N ILE A 297 -19.86 23.13 14.18
CA ILE A 297 -19.88 22.09 15.21
C ILE A 297 -20.73 20.89 14.75
N LYS A 298 -21.90 21.11 14.15
CA LYS A 298 -22.71 20.03 13.59
C LYS A 298 -21.98 19.24 12.50
N GLN A 299 -21.28 19.93 11.61
CA GLN A 299 -20.46 19.28 10.57
C GLN A 299 -19.32 18.46 11.18
N ASP A 300 -18.62 18.99 12.18
CA ASP A 300 -17.56 18.28 12.88
C ASP A 300 -18.10 17.03 13.58
N ILE A 301 -19.27 17.11 14.24
CA ILE A 301 -19.94 15.96 14.85
C ILE A 301 -20.26 14.88 13.81
N GLU A 302 -20.74 15.25 12.62
CA GLU A 302 -21.00 14.27 11.55
C GLU A 302 -19.73 13.58 11.07
N VAL A 303 -18.63 14.32 10.92
CA VAL A 303 -17.32 13.75 10.56
C VAL A 303 -16.83 12.80 11.65
N PHE A 304 -16.91 13.20 12.93
CA PHE A 304 -16.54 12.33 14.05
C PHE A 304 -17.38 11.06 14.10
N LYS A 305 -18.70 11.14 13.86
CA LYS A 305 -19.57 9.95 13.80
C LYS A 305 -19.19 9.02 12.66
N LYS A 306 -18.90 9.55 11.46
CA LYS A 306 -18.45 8.73 10.33
C LYS A 306 -17.12 8.04 10.60
N ASN A 307 -16.17 8.75 11.19
CA ASN A 307 -14.88 8.18 11.57
C ASN A 307 -15.02 7.11 12.66
N GLN A 308 -15.92 7.31 13.63
CA GLN A 308 -16.21 6.29 14.64
C GLN A 308 -16.81 5.02 14.02
N GLN A 309 -17.79 5.17 13.11
CA GLN A 309 -18.39 4.03 12.41
C GLN A 309 -17.34 3.28 11.58
N LEU A 310 -16.47 3.99 10.87
CA LEU A 310 -15.40 3.37 10.09
C LEU A 310 -14.45 2.57 11.00
N GLY A 311 -14.04 3.15 12.13
CA GLY A 311 -13.20 2.46 13.11
C GLY A 311 -13.88 1.27 13.79
N GLU A 312 -15.21 1.29 13.96
CA GLU A 312 -15.98 0.14 14.46
C GLU A 312 -16.07 -0.99 13.42
N ILE A 313 -16.24 -0.65 12.14
CA ILE A 313 -16.22 -1.63 11.03
C ILE A 313 -14.84 -2.27 10.91
N GLU A 314 -13.77 -1.48 10.88
CA GLU A 314 -12.39 -1.99 10.79
C GLU A 314 -12.03 -2.90 11.98
N LYS A 315 -12.45 -2.53 13.20
CA LYS A 315 -12.29 -3.40 14.39
C LYS A 315 -13.10 -4.68 14.26
N GLY A 316 -14.33 -4.60 13.74
CA GLY A 316 -15.18 -5.76 13.49
C GLY A 316 -14.53 -6.75 12.51
N GLU A 317 -14.07 -6.24 11.36
CA GLU A 317 -13.36 -7.03 10.35
C GLU A 317 -12.09 -7.68 10.91
N TYR A 318 -11.31 -6.94 11.71
CA TYR A 318 -10.12 -7.49 12.37
C TYR A 318 -10.46 -8.59 13.37
N ILE A 319 -11.50 -8.39 14.20
CA ILE A 319 -11.97 -9.40 15.16
C ILE A 319 -12.46 -10.64 14.42
N ASP A 320 -13.20 -10.49 13.33
CA ASP A 320 -13.69 -11.62 12.55
C ASP A 320 -12.57 -12.35 11.81
N GLY A 321 -11.56 -11.62 11.32
CA GLY A 321 -10.31 -12.21 10.81
C GLY A 321 -9.60 -13.06 11.87
N MET A 322 -9.41 -12.53 13.08
CA MET A 322 -8.81 -13.27 14.19
C MET A 322 -9.64 -14.49 14.60
N LYS A 323 -10.97 -14.39 14.61
CA LYS A 323 -11.85 -15.55 14.88
C LYS A 323 -11.65 -16.64 13.83
N ASN A 324 -11.55 -16.27 12.55
CA ASN A 324 -11.33 -17.22 11.47
C ASN A 324 -9.99 -17.93 11.61
N GLU A 325 -8.91 -17.20 11.92
CA GLU A 325 -7.60 -17.80 12.19
C GLU A 325 -7.64 -18.75 13.39
N ILE A 326 -8.33 -18.37 14.48
CA ILE A 326 -8.52 -19.24 15.64
C ILE A 326 -9.30 -20.51 15.25
N THR A 327 -10.33 -20.40 14.42
CA THR A 327 -11.09 -21.58 13.96
C THR A 327 -10.24 -22.50 13.09
N GLU A 328 -9.45 -21.95 12.16
CA GLU A 328 -8.56 -22.73 11.31
C GLU A 328 -7.46 -23.43 12.13
N MET A 329 -6.88 -22.73 13.11
CA MET A 329 -5.90 -23.31 14.03
C MET A 329 -6.51 -24.42 14.88
N LYS A 330 -7.75 -24.25 15.36
CA LYS A 330 -8.48 -25.31 16.08
C LYS A 330 -8.74 -26.53 15.20
N GLU A 331 -9.13 -26.35 13.94
CA GLU A 331 -9.29 -27.46 13.00
C GLU A 331 -7.97 -28.17 12.70
N ASN A 332 -6.87 -27.45 12.59
CA ASN A 332 -5.55 -28.06 12.40
C ASN A 332 -5.12 -28.86 13.63
N ILE A 333 -5.39 -28.36 14.84
CA ILE A 333 -5.14 -29.09 16.08
C ILE A 333 -6.01 -30.36 16.17
N THR A 334 -7.28 -30.29 15.78
CA THR A 334 -8.15 -31.49 15.80
C THR A 334 -7.68 -32.55 14.81
N LYS A 335 -7.27 -32.17 13.60
CA LYS A 335 -6.67 -33.08 12.61
C LYS A 335 -5.38 -33.72 13.13
N ALA A 336 -4.46 -32.92 13.68
CA ALA A 336 -3.21 -33.44 14.22
C ALA A 336 -3.43 -34.40 15.41
N ASN A 337 -4.41 -34.11 16.28
CA ASN A 337 -4.78 -35.02 17.36
C ASN A 337 -5.41 -36.33 16.83
N GLN A 338 -6.23 -36.27 15.78
CA GLN A 338 -6.78 -37.47 15.14
C GLN A 338 -5.67 -38.35 14.54
N GLU A 339 -4.71 -37.76 13.84
CA GLU A 339 -3.55 -38.49 13.29
C GLU A 339 -2.72 -39.13 14.40
N LYS A 340 -2.50 -38.41 15.51
CA LYS A 340 -1.81 -38.95 16.68
C LYS A 340 -2.55 -40.13 17.31
N ASP A 341 -3.88 -40.05 17.43
CA ASP A 341 -4.70 -41.12 17.98
C ASP A 341 -4.71 -42.35 17.05
N GLN A 342 -4.76 -42.13 15.73
CA GLN A 342 -4.61 -43.19 14.73
C GLN A 342 -3.25 -43.89 14.86
N PHE A 343 -2.15 -43.12 14.87
CA PHE A 343 -0.81 -43.66 15.03
C PHE A 343 -0.67 -44.45 16.34
N LYS A 344 -1.22 -43.94 17.45
CA LYS A 344 -1.22 -44.64 18.74
C LYS A 344 -1.99 -45.97 18.68
N SER A 345 -3.10 -46.02 17.93
CA SER A 345 -3.86 -47.26 17.73
C SER A 345 -3.08 -48.29 16.92
N GLU A 346 -2.37 -47.87 15.86
CA GLU A 346 -1.48 -48.72 15.06
C GLU A 346 -0.30 -49.22 15.88
N LEU A 347 0.27 -48.37 16.74
CA LEU A 347 1.35 -48.76 17.63
C LEU A 347 0.92 -49.86 18.62
N LYS A 348 -0.32 -49.76 19.12
CA LYS A 348 -0.91 -50.77 20.01
C LYS A 348 -1.16 -52.10 19.29
N THR A 349 -1.54 -52.09 18.01
CA THR A 349 -1.70 -53.34 17.25
C THR A 349 -0.34 -54.00 17.01
N ILE A 350 0.69 -53.25 16.63
CA ILE A 350 2.07 -53.76 16.50
C ILE A 350 2.55 -54.36 17.82
N GLN A 351 2.35 -53.65 18.95
CA GLN A 351 2.69 -54.19 20.26
C GLN A 351 2.07 -55.57 20.51
N SER A 352 0.77 -55.73 20.22
CA SER A 352 0.08 -57.01 20.39
C SER A 352 0.66 -58.14 19.52
N PHE A 353 1.16 -57.83 18.32
CA PHE A 353 1.81 -58.81 17.45
C PHE A 353 3.21 -59.18 17.96
N VAL A 354 3.99 -58.19 18.38
CA VAL A 354 5.32 -58.41 18.97
C VAL A 354 5.21 -59.28 20.23
N GLU A 355 4.29 -58.98 21.14
CA GLU A 355 4.03 -59.78 22.33
C GLU A 355 3.68 -61.24 21.99
N LYS A 356 2.79 -61.46 21.00
CA LYS A 356 2.45 -62.81 20.53
C LYS A 356 3.66 -63.55 19.98
N ILE A 357 4.44 -62.91 19.12
CA ILE A 357 5.62 -63.51 18.49
C ILE A 357 6.67 -63.87 19.54
N VAL A 358 6.98 -62.95 20.46
CA VAL A 358 7.91 -63.19 21.56
C VAL A 358 7.43 -64.30 22.48
N SER A 359 6.13 -64.38 22.77
CA SER A 359 5.57 -65.47 23.59
C SER A 359 5.73 -66.85 22.91
N LEU A 360 5.56 -66.92 21.59
CA LEU A 360 5.78 -68.15 20.80
C LEU A 360 7.27 -68.51 20.76
N PHE A 361 8.15 -67.52 20.64
CA PHE A 361 9.59 -67.72 20.67
C PHE A 361 10.08 -68.19 22.04
N LYS A 362 9.56 -67.64 23.16
CA LYS A 362 9.87 -68.14 24.51
C LYS A 362 9.45 -69.60 24.72
N LYS A 363 8.37 -70.04 24.06
CA LYS A 363 7.93 -71.45 24.06
C LYS A 363 8.80 -72.33 23.14
N SER A 364 9.43 -71.74 22.14
CA SER A 364 10.37 -72.42 21.27
C SER A 364 11.74 -72.55 21.95
N LYS A 365 12.44 -73.68 21.77
CA LYS A 365 13.76 -73.91 22.38
C LYS A 365 14.91 -73.16 21.66
N PHE A 366 14.63 -72.03 21.02
CA PHE A 366 15.65 -71.21 20.37
C PHE A 366 16.44 -70.42 21.42
N ILE A 367 17.76 -70.56 21.40
CA ILE A 367 18.66 -69.85 22.32
C ILE A 367 19.16 -68.61 21.60
N LEU A 368 19.00 -67.46 22.26
CA LEU A 368 19.32 -66.15 21.73
C LEU A 368 20.80 -65.79 21.87
N ALA A 369 21.33 -65.06 20.89
CA ALA A 369 22.63 -64.41 20.91
C ALA A 369 22.54 -62.88 21.07
N VAL A 370 21.51 -62.38 21.76
CA VAL A 370 21.33 -60.94 21.98
C VAL A 370 22.15 -60.47 23.19
N ALA A 371 22.80 -59.31 23.07
CA ALA A 371 23.66 -58.72 24.10
C ALA A 371 22.94 -58.39 25.43
N ASN A 372 21.64 -58.07 25.40
CA ASN A 372 20.78 -57.89 26.57
C ASN A 372 19.34 -58.35 26.24
N LYS A 373 18.81 -59.35 26.96
CA LYS A 373 17.41 -59.78 26.84
C LYS A 373 16.50 -58.73 27.48
N MET A 374 15.55 -58.17 26.74
CA MET A 374 14.58 -57.25 27.32
C MET A 374 13.52 -58.00 28.13
N SER A 375 13.17 -57.47 29.31
CA SER A 375 12.07 -58.01 30.08
C SER A 375 10.75 -57.57 29.44
N TYR A 376 10.02 -58.57 28.94
CA TYR A 376 8.61 -58.42 28.57
C TYR A 376 7.79 -58.65 29.84
N GLU A 377 7.89 -57.71 30.78
CA GLU A 377 6.99 -57.70 31.94
C GLU A 377 5.65 -57.06 31.54
N ASP A 378 4.56 -57.55 32.14
CA ASP A 378 3.23 -56.99 31.95
C ASP A 378 3.23 -55.51 32.38
N GLY A 379 3.22 -54.60 31.40
CA GLY A 379 3.18 -53.15 31.65
C GLY A 379 4.04 -52.29 30.73
N THR A 380 4.97 -52.87 29.95
CA THR A 380 5.79 -52.08 29.01
C THR A 380 4.97 -51.61 27.81
N THR A 381 4.72 -50.31 27.71
CA THR A 381 4.10 -49.67 26.55
C THR A 381 5.17 -49.27 25.54
N PHE A 382 4.87 -49.47 24.26
CA PHE A 382 5.73 -48.99 23.18
C PHE A 382 5.81 -47.45 23.20
N ASN A 383 7.03 -46.93 23.34
CA ASN A 383 7.40 -45.53 23.27
C ASN A 383 8.47 -45.34 22.16
N ASP A 384 8.65 -44.12 21.67
CA ASP A 384 9.54 -43.84 20.52
C ASP A 384 10.99 -44.30 20.74
N THR A 385 11.43 -44.45 21.99
CA THR A 385 12.79 -44.85 22.33
C THR A 385 12.96 -46.37 22.46
N ASN A 386 11.91 -47.07 22.91
CA ASN A 386 11.95 -48.49 23.22
C ASN A 386 11.48 -49.37 22.04
N VAL A 387 10.62 -48.84 21.15
CA VAL A 387 10.08 -49.57 19.99
C VAL A 387 11.20 -50.12 19.13
N ILE A 388 12.24 -49.32 18.89
CA ILE A 388 13.39 -49.70 18.06
C ILE A 388 14.13 -50.89 18.69
N GLN A 389 14.32 -50.88 20.01
CA GLN A 389 15.03 -51.95 20.72
C GLN A 389 14.23 -53.25 20.74
N TYR A 390 12.91 -53.17 20.97
CA TYR A 390 12.02 -54.34 20.92
C TYR A 390 11.91 -54.95 19.52
N LEU A 391 11.84 -54.12 18.48
CA LEU A 391 11.80 -54.59 17.10
C LEU A 391 13.15 -55.18 16.67
N ALA A 392 14.27 -54.63 17.14
CA ALA A 392 15.61 -55.19 16.87
C ALA A 392 15.79 -56.57 17.50
N GLU A 393 15.31 -56.80 18.73
CA GLU A 393 15.34 -58.13 19.34
C GLU A 393 14.49 -59.13 18.54
N LEU A 394 13.30 -58.71 18.10
CA LEU A 394 12.40 -59.54 17.29
C LEU A 394 12.96 -59.82 15.89
N GLU A 395 13.65 -58.87 15.26
CA GLU A 395 14.38 -59.07 14.01
C GLU A 395 15.43 -60.18 14.17
N GLU A 396 16.20 -60.17 15.26
CA GLU A 396 17.21 -61.19 15.54
C GLU A 396 16.60 -62.58 15.81
N TYR A 397 15.45 -62.64 16.48
CA TYR A 397 14.66 -63.87 16.63
C TYR A 397 14.24 -64.44 15.26
N ILE A 398 13.72 -63.59 14.38
CA ILE A 398 13.29 -64.00 13.04
C ILE A 398 14.50 -64.46 12.22
N SER A 399 15.62 -63.75 12.26
CA SER A 399 16.88 -64.17 11.61
C SER A 399 17.35 -65.53 12.12
N SER A 400 17.30 -65.78 13.42
CA SER A 400 17.66 -67.08 13.99
C SER A 400 16.73 -68.20 13.53
N LEU A 401 15.42 -67.93 13.45
CA LEU A 401 14.42 -68.87 12.95
C LEU A 401 14.62 -69.19 11.46
N ILE A 402 14.89 -68.18 10.63
CA ILE A 402 15.15 -68.35 9.19
C ILE A 402 16.40 -69.22 8.99
N THR A 403 17.46 -68.97 9.76
CA THR A 403 18.69 -69.78 9.74
C THR A 403 18.37 -71.25 10.04
N TYR A 404 17.62 -71.52 11.10
CA TYR A 404 17.24 -72.88 11.48
C TYR A 404 16.32 -73.56 10.45
N ALA A 405 15.34 -72.84 9.90
CA ALA A 405 14.47 -73.37 8.87
C ALA A 405 15.25 -73.73 7.59
N ALA A 406 16.26 -72.93 7.24
CA ALA A 406 17.16 -73.23 6.14
C ALA A 406 18.06 -74.45 6.43
N PHE A 407 18.56 -74.59 7.67
CA PHE A 407 19.29 -75.79 8.10
C PHE A 407 18.44 -77.06 8.03
N LYS A 408 17.17 -76.98 8.45
CA LYS A 408 16.23 -78.11 8.42
C LYS A 408 15.83 -78.53 7.00
N LYS A 409 15.88 -77.59 6.04
CA LYS A 409 15.63 -77.85 4.61
C LYS A 409 16.87 -78.34 3.85
N GLU A 410 18.01 -78.53 4.53
CA GLU A 410 19.30 -78.91 3.91
C GLU A 410 19.75 -77.95 2.78
N GLU A 411 19.42 -76.66 2.91
CA GLU A 411 19.86 -75.64 1.96
C GLU A 411 21.38 -75.44 2.07
N PRO A 412 22.14 -75.44 0.95
CA PRO A 412 23.61 -75.40 0.97
C PRO A 412 24.20 -74.10 1.55
N PHE A 413 23.37 -73.08 1.79
CA PHE A 413 23.76 -71.78 2.36
C PHE A 413 22.93 -71.39 3.59
N ALA A 414 22.50 -72.37 4.39
CA ALA A 414 21.64 -72.15 5.56
C ALA A 414 22.14 -71.08 6.55
N ALA A 415 23.45 -70.97 6.75
CA ALA A 415 24.06 -69.97 7.62
C ALA A 415 23.96 -68.51 7.11
N ILE A 416 23.65 -68.33 5.83
CA ILE A 416 23.62 -67.02 5.15
C ILE A 416 22.17 -66.58 4.87
N SER A 417 21.20 -67.49 5.01
CA SER A 417 19.79 -67.26 4.71
C SER A 417 19.11 -66.19 5.55
N ALA A 418 19.66 -65.87 6.72
CA ALA A 418 19.13 -64.88 7.64
C ALA A 418 19.75 -63.48 7.52
N ILE A 419 20.72 -63.32 6.62
CA ILE A 419 21.35 -62.03 6.35
C ILE A 419 20.40 -61.22 5.46
N PRO A 420 20.00 -60.00 5.86
CA PRO A 420 19.19 -59.11 5.02
C PRO A 420 19.85 -58.93 3.65
N PHE A 421 19.05 -58.94 2.57
CA PHE A 421 19.53 -58.87 1.18
C PHE A 421 20.49 -57.70 0.90
N GLU A 422 20.42 -56.63 1.70
CA GLU A 422 21.28 -55.45 1.60
C GLU A 422 22.72 -55.66 2.11
N LYS A 423 22.99 -56.72 2.89
CA LYS A 423 24.30 -57.04 3.49
C LYS A 423 25.01 -58.27 2.87
N LEU A 424 24.40 -58.92 1.87
CA LEU A 424 24.99 -60.05 1.15
C LEU A 424 25.95 -59.55 0.05
N ASN A 425 27.22 -60.01 0.09
CA ASN A 425 28.17 -59.78 -1.00
C ASN A 425 27.70 -60.52 -2.26
N LYS A 426 27.52 -59.80 -3.38
CA LYS A 426 27.21 -60.41 -4.68
C LYS A 426 28.37 -61.30 -5.12
N LYS A 427 28.08 -62.58 -5.42
CA LYS A 427 29.05 -63.55 -5.94
C LYS A 427 29.11 -63.42 -7.47
N ASP A 428 30.28 -63.09 -8.02
CA ASP A 428 30.55 -63.07 -9.46
C ASP A 428 30.75 -64.51 -9.97
N PHE A 429 29.88 -64.98 -10.87
CA PHE A 429 29.80 -66.37 -11.31
C PHE A 429 30.71 -66.75 -12.50
N ASP A 430 31.54 -65.84 -13.03
CA ASP A 430 32.20 -66.02 -14.34
C ASP A 430 33.58 -66.71 -14.34
N LYS A 431 33.92 -67.57 -13.37
CA LYS A 431 35.27 -68.18 -13.28
C LYS A 431 35.43 -69.69 -13.51
N SER A 432 34.42 -70.43 -13.97
CA SER A 432 34.64 -71.82 -14.41
C SER A 432 34.04 -72.09 -15.79
N LYS A 433 34.93 -72.29 -16.76
CA LYS A 433 34.67 -72.51 -18.19
C LYS A 433 33.82 -73.76 -18.48
N LEU A 434 32.85 -73.64 -19.40
CA LEU A 434 32.62 -74.54 -20.54
C LEU A 434 31.48 -73.96 -21.41
N ASN A 435 31.84 -73.18 -22.43
CA ASN A 435 30.89 -72.75 -23.47
C ASN A 435 30.62 -73.93 -24.42
N VAL A 436 29.41 -74.47 -24.36
CA VAL A 436 28.77 -75.19 -25.47
C VAL A 436 27.68 -74.25 -25.99
N ASP A 437 27.87 -73.75 -27.20
CA ASP A 437 26.88 -73.03 -28.02
C ASP A 437 25.93 -74.08 -28.65
N ALA A 438 24.66 -73.87 -29.02
CA ALA A 438 23.86 -72.72 -29.43
C ALA A 438 22.35 -73.13 -29.31
N PRO A 439 21.32 -72.49 -29.94
CA PRO A 439 21.22 -71.16 -30.55
C PRO A 439 19.92 -70.38 -30.19
N ALA A 440 20.04 -69.05 -30.30
CA ALA A 440 19.20 -68.08 -31.01
C ALA A 440 17.65 -68.00 -30.90
N ASN A 441 17.24 -66.73 -30.94
CA ASN A 441 15.96 -66.11 -31.32
C ASN A 441 14.95 -65.96 -30.17
N THR A 442 14.40 -64.77 -29.93
CA THR A 442 13.75 -63.93 -30.94
C THR A 442 13.72 -62.47 -30.50
N GLN A 443 14.00 -61.57 -31.45
CA GLN A 443 13.75 -60.13 -31.39
C GLN A 443 12.25 -59.84 -31.22
N PHE A 444 11.91 -58.68 -30.63
CA PHE A 444 10.83 -57.86 -31.19
C PHE A 444 11.12 -56.37 -30.93
N GLU A 445 11.16 -55.64 -32.04
CA GLU A 445 11.35 -54.20 -32.17
C GLU A 445 10.11 -53.40 -31.74
N GLY A 446 10.31 -52.10 -31.51
CA GLY A 446 9.22 -51.14 -31.41
C GLY A 446 9.71 -49.71 -31.17
N ASN A 447 10.31 -49.11 -32.21
CA ASN A 447 10.20 -47.71 -32.67
C ASN A 447 9.29 -46.77 -31.84
N GLN A 448 9.55 -45.47 -31.65
CA GLN A 448 10.19 -44.47 -32.51
C GLN A 448 10.33 -43.15 -31.73
N GLU A 449 11.32 -42.33 -32.11
CA GLU A 449 11.32 -40.86 -32.31
C GLU A 449 10.49 -39.97 -31.33
N GLY A 450 11.02 -38.97 -30.63
CA GLY A 450 11.94 -37.93 -31.09
C GLY A 450 11.16 -36.63 -31.31
N GLU A 451 11.26 -35.66 -30.39
CA GLU A 451 11.49 -34.24 -30.68
C GLU A 451 11.38 -33.33 -29.45
N SER A 452 12.39 -32.48 -29.35
CA SER A 452 12.63 -31.39 -28.40
C SER A 452 11.70 -30.19 -28.63
N ARG A 453 11.38 -29.45 -27.56
CA ARG A 453 10.91 -28.06 -27.65
C ARG A 453 11.53 -27.17 -26.59
N GLU A 454 11.74 -25.94 -27.04
CA GLU A 454 12.56 -24.85 -26.55
C GLU A 454 11.97 -24.10 -25.34
N ASP A 455 12.85 -23.36 -24.68
CA ASP A 455 12.64 -22.33 -23.67
C ASP A 455 11.59 -21.28 -24.06
N GLU A 456 10.67 -20.94 -23.15
CA GLU A 456 10.17 -19.56 -22.97
C GLU A 456 9.68 -19.31 -21.53
N GLY A 457 10.21 -18.24 -20.92
CA GLY A 457 9.48 -17.34 -20.02
C GLY A 457 9.17 -17.81 -18.59
N GLY A 458 9.97 -17.34 -17.64
CA GLY A 458 9.68 -17.45 -16.20
C GLY A 458 8.34 -16.81 -15.84
N ILE A 459 7.49 -17.58 -15.16
CA ILE A 459 6.17 -17.15 -14.67
C ILE A 459 6.38 -16.32 -13.40
N VAL A 460 6.00 -15.03 -13.42
CA VAL A 460 6.18 -14.10 -12.28
C VAL A 460 4.86 -13.75 -11.59
N ASN A 461 3.69 -14.07 -12.17
CA ASN A 461 2.39 -13.63 -11.66
C ASN A 461 1.44 -14.81 -11.35
N SER A 462 0.86 -14.80 -10.14
CA SER A 462 -0.09 -15.83 -9.67
C SER A 462 -1.36 -15.92 -10.53
N LYS A 463 -1.78 -14.81 -11.15
CA LYS A 463 -2.92 -14.79 -12.08
C LYS A 463 -2.62 -15.46 -13.42
N GLU A 464 -1.39 -15.35 -13.93
CA GLU A 464 -0.98 -16.03 -15.18
C GLU A 464 -0.83 -17.54 -14.96
N LEU A 465 -0.34 -17.94 -13.78
CA LEU A 465 -0.23 -19.34 -13.40
C LEU A 465 -1.60 -20.02 -13.33
N PHE A 466 -2.59 -19.33 -12.75
CA PHE A 466 -3.98 -19.82 -12.70
C PHE A 466 -4.65 -19.88 -14.08
N SER A 467 -4.41 -18.88 -14.94
CA SER A 467 -4.95 -18.88 -16.31
C SER A 467 -4.37 -20.02 -17.16
N LYS A 468 -3.07 -20.28 -17.05
CA LYS A 468 -2.40 -21.39 -17.76
C LYS A 468 -2.82 -22.75 -17.22
N PHE A 469 -3.08 -22.85 -15.90
CA PHE A 469 -3.68 -24.03 -15.29
C PHE A 469 -5.08 -24.33 -15.84
N LEU A 470 -5.97 -23.33 -15.90
CA LEU A 470 -7.31 -23.50 -16.46
C LEU A 470 -7.27 -23.90 -17.95
N TYR A 471 -6.34 -23.33 -18.72
CA TYR A 471 -6.14 -23.70 -20.12
C TYR A 471 -5.70 -25.17 -20.30
N LEU A 472 -4.85 -25.68 -19.40
CA LEU A 472 -4.38 -27.07 -19.45
C LEU A 472 -5.44 -28.07 -18.98
N VAL A 473 -6.29 -27.68 -18.02
CA VAL A 473 -7.44 -28.48 -17.56
C VAL A 473 -8.51 -28.55 -18.65
N ASN A 474 -8.86 -27.42 -19.29
CA ASN A 474 -9.88 -27.38 -20.35
C ASN A 474 -9.47 -28.16 -21.61
N ASN A 475 -8.16 -28.31 -21.86
CA ASN A 475 -7.64 -29.08 -22.99
C ASN A 475 -7.34 -30.55 -22.64
N ASN A 476 -7.84 -31.05 -21.50
CA ASN A 476 -7.66 -32.43 -21.01
C ASN A 476 -6.18 -32.91 -20.95
N LYS A 477 -5.22 -31.99 -20.80
CA LYS A 477 -3.80 -32.33 -20.67
C LYS A 477 -3.39 -32.62 -19.23
N ILE A 478 -4.26 -32.33 -18.27
CA ILE A 478 -4.10 -32.68 -16.84
C ILE A 478 -5.34 -33.49 -16.45
N SER A 479 -5.15 -34.76 -16.09
CA SER A 479 -6.21 -35.58 -15.50
C SER A 479 -6.02 -35.67 -13.99
N PHE A 480 -7.11 -35.43 -13.24
CA PHE A 480 -7.11 -35.59 -11.79
C PHE A 480 -7.26 -37.07 -11.44
N VAL A 481 -6.15 -37.74 -11.11
CA VAL A 481 -6.20 -39.05 -10.47
C VAL A 481 -6.39 -38.83 -8.97
N SER A 482 -7.65 -38.91 -8.52
CA SER A 482 -7.99 -39.02 -7.11
C SER A 482 -7.30 -40.25 -6.53
N ARG A 483 -6.47 -40.09 -5.49
CA ARG A 483 -5.73 -41.17 -4.81
C ARG A 483 -6.60 -42.26 -4.13
N SER A 484 -7.92 -42.26 -4.34
CA SER A 484 -8.86 -43.19 -3.72
C SER A 484 -9.09 -44.51 -4.48
N THR A 485 -8.60 -44.68 -5.72
CA THR A 485 -8.94 -45.87 -6.54
C THR A 485 -7.81 -46.89 -6.76
N VAL A 486 -6.59 -46.66 -6.28
CA VAL A 486 -5.44 -47.57 -6.57
C VAL A 486 -5.36 -48.77 -5.60
N LYS A 487 -6.19 -48.85 -4.56
CA LYS A 487 -6.14 -49.96 -3.57
C LYS A 487 -7.07 -51.16 -3.84
N GLN A 488 -7.77 -51.24 -4.98
CA GLN A 488 -8.72 -52.34 -5.24
C GLN A 488 -8.39 -53.28 -6.40
N GLN A 489 -7.20 -53.23 -6.98
CA GLN A 489 -6.74 -54.24 -7.95
C GLN A 489 -5.34 -54.73 -7.59
N GLN A 490 -5.27 -55.52 -6.52
CA GLN A 490 -4.24 -56.53 -6.27
C GLN A 490 -4.73 -57.39 -5.10
N VAL A 491 -5.67 -58.29 -5.40
CA VAL A 491 -5.89 -59.56 -4.70
C VAL A 491 -6.03 -60.62 -5.77
#